data_AF-A0AAV5ZUC2-F1
#
_entry.id   AF-A0AAV5ZUC2-F1
#
_cell.length_a   1.000
_cell.length_b   1.000
_cell.length_c   1.000
_cell.angle_alpha   90.00
_cell.angle_beta   90.00
_cell.angle_gamma   90.00
#
_symmetry.space_group_name_H-M   'P 1'
#
loop_
_entity.id
_entity.type
_entity.pdbx_description
1 polymer ?
#
loop_
_entity_poly.entity_id
_entity_poly.type
_entity_poly.pdbx_seq_one_letter_code
_entity_poly.pdbx_strand_id
1 'polypeptide(L)' 'MKAAELVVACFLLFGACLVWPLLAIANRPVLVLGVPAFAVYLFAVWAAMVVVQILLARRVHPPEDEP' A
#
# COMPACT_ATOMS: atom_id res chain seq x y z
N MET A 1 -17.09 10.62 -2.78
CA MET A 1 -16.61 9.85 -1.62
C MET A 1 -15.81 10.80 -0.76
N LYS A 2 -16.05 10.83 0.55
CA LYS A 2 -15.26 11.67 1.47
C LYS A 2 -13.79 11.19 1.44
N ALA A 3 -12.83 12.10 1.61
CA ALA A 3 -11.40 11.76 1.66
C ALA A 3 -11.10 10.60 2.63
N ALA A 4 -11.79 10.59 3.77
CA ALA A 4 -11.72 9.52 4.76
C ALA A 4 -12.18 8.15 4.21
N GLU A 5 -13.24 8.10 3.40
CA GLU A 5 -13.72 6.85 2.78
C GLU A 5 -12.71 6.29 1.79
N LEU A 6 -12.02 7.16 1.04
CA LEU A 6 -10.99 6.73 0.10
C LEU A 6 -9.77 6.17 0.83
N VAL A 7 -9.35 6.80 1.92
CA VAL A 7 -8.28 6.30 2.80
C VAL A 7 -8.67 4.93 3.39
N VAL A 8 -9.89 4.79 3.91
CA VAL A 8 -10.38 3.52 4.45
C VAL A 8 -10.45 2.45 3.37
N ALA A 9 -10.96 2.78 2.17
CA ALA A 9 -11.02 1.85 1.05
C ALA A 9 -9.63 1.39 0.58
N CYS A 10 -8.66 2.31 0.49
CA CYS A 10 -7.26 1.97 0.21
C CYS A 10 -6.68 1.05 1.28
N PHE A 11 -6.87 1.37 2.56
CA PHE A 11 -6.39 0.53 3.65
C PHE A 11 -6.99 -0.89 3.61
N LEU A 12 -8.29 -1.02 3.35
CA LEU A 12 -8.94 -2.33 3.20
C LEU A 12 -8.45 -3.10 1.97
N LEU A 13 -8.21 -2.42 0.85
CA LEU A 13 -7.63 -3.02 -0.35
C LEU A 13 -6.23 -3.59 -0.08
N PHE A 14 -5.35 -2.78 0.53
CA PHE A 14 -4.01 -3.23 0.89
C PHE A 14 -4.03 -4.30 2.00
N GLY A 15 -4.97 -4.22 2.94
CA GLY A 15 -5.25 -5.27 3.92
C GLY A 15 -5.68 -6.58 3.28
N ALA A 16 -6.49 -6.54 2.22
CA ALA A 16 -6.87 -7.72 1.44
C ALA A 16 -5.65 -8.39 0.76
N CYS A 17 -4.65 -7.60 0.37
CA CYS A 17 -3.38 -8.13 -0.13
C CYS A 17 -2.55 -8.90 0.92
N LEU A 18 -2.82 -8.66 2.21
CA LEU A 18 -2.16 -9.34 3.32
C LEU A 18 -2.93 -10.57 3.83
N VAL A 19 -3.99 -10.99 3.14
CA VAL A 19 -4.73 -12.22 3.50
C VAL A 19 -3.99 -13.44 2.96
N TRP A 20 -4.15 -14.56 3.67
CA TRP A 20 -3.47 -15.84 3.44
C TRP A 20 -3.32 -16.28 1.97
N PRO A 21 -4.33 -16.20 1.07
CA PRO A 21 -4.16 -16.68 -0.30
C PRO A 21 -3.18 -15.82 -1.13
N LEU A 22 -3.11 -14.51 -0.89
CA LEU A 22 -2.15 -13.65 -1.59
C LEU A 22 -0.75 -13.77 -0.99
N LEU A 23 -0.64 -13.88 0.34
CA LEU A 23 0.62 -14.17 1.02
C LEU A 23 1.23 -15.50 0.56
N ALA A 24 0.40 -16.53 0.35
CA ALA A 24 0.85 -17.84 -0.12
C ALA A 24 1.50 -17.81 -1.52
N ILE A 25 1.15 -16.84 -2.37
CA ILE A 25 1.79 -16.68 -3.69
C ILE A 25 3.27 -16.31 -3.52
N ALA A 26 3.56 -15.39 -2.60
CA ALA A 26 4.92 -14.91 -2.32
C ALA A 26 5.69 -15.80 -1.32
N ASN A 27 5.00 -16.63 -0.53
CA ASN A 27 5.58 -17.57 0.41
C ASN A 27 6.16 -18.81 -0.28
N ARG A 28 7.11 -18.58 -1.18
CA ARG A 28 7.89 -19.63 -1.85
C ARG A 28 9.36 -19.47 -1.48
N PRO A 29 10.15 -20.55 -1.48
CA PRO A 29 11.59 -20.51 -1.19
C PRO A 29 12.37 -19.93 -2.38
N VAL A 30 11.98 -18.75 -2.85
CA VAL A 30 12.60 -18.00 -3.93
C VAL A 30 13.29 -16.79 -3.34
N LEU A 31 14.52 -16.53 -3.78
CA LEU A 31 15.28 -15.34 -3.42
C LEU A 31 15.24 -14.33 -4.58
N VAL A 32 14.98 -13.07 -4.26
CA VAL A 32 15.07 -11.93 -5.17
C VAL A 32 16.22 -11.07 -4.67
N LEU A 33 17.31 -10.97 -5.43
CA LEU A 33 18.54 -10.25 -5.04
C LEU A 33 19.09 -10.69 -3.65
N GLY A 34 18.92 -11.97 -3.29
CA GLY A 34 19.35 -12.52 -2.00
C GLY A 34 18.34 -12.35 -0.85
N VAL A 35 17.21 -11.69 -1.09
CA VAL A 35 16.14 -11.49 -0.10
C VAL A 35 14.98 -12.45 -0.38
N PRO A 36 14.35 -13.08 0.64
CA PRO A 36 13.17 -13.90 0.43
C PRO A 36 12.06 -13.15 -0.31
N ALA A 37 11.49 -13.77 -1.34
CA ALA A 37 10.41 -13.19 -2.15
C ALA A 37 9.23 -12.73 -1.29
N PHE A 38 8.94 -13.45 -0.21
CA PHE A 38 7.92 -13.09 0.77
C PHE A 38 8.19 -11.72 1.43
N ALA A 39 9.43 -11.46 1.85
CA ALA A 39 9.80 -10.18 2.45
C ALA A 39 9.69 -9.05 1.41
N VAL A 40 10.18 -9.27 0.18
CA VAL A 40 10.07 -8.30 -0.91
C VAL A 40 8.61 -7.95 -1.19
N TYR A 41 7.72 -8.95 -1.22
CA TYR A 41 6.29 -8.74 -1.40
C TYR A 41 5.69 -7.86 -0.31
N LEU A 42 5.94 -8.18 0.97
CA LEU A 42 5.40 -7.42 2.09
C LEU A 42 5.83 -5.95 2.06
N PHE A 43 7.12 -5.70 1.83
CA PHE A 43 7.64 -4.34 1.76
C PHE A 43 7.12 -3.58 0.53
N ALA A 44 6.93 -4.25 -0.61
CA ALA A 44 6.36 -3.64 -1.80
C ALA A 44 4.89 -3.23 -1.59
N VAL A 45 4.07 -4.12 -1.00
CA VAL A 45 2.66 -3.83 -0.67
C VAL A 45 2.57 -2.68 0.32
N TRP A 46 3.39 -2.69 1.36
CA TRP A 46 3.44 -1.59 2.34
C TRP A 46 3.87 -0.26 1.71
N ALA A 47 4.93 -0.26 0.91
CA ALA A 47 5.42 0.96 0.26
C ALA A 47 4.37 1.53 -0.70
N ALA A 48 3.71 0.67 -1.48
CA ALA A 48 2.60 1.08 -2.36
C ALA A 48 1.45 1.71 -1.55
N MET A 49 1.09 1.13 -0.41
CA MET A 49 0.09 1.69 0.50
C MET A 49 0.46 3.10 0.95
N VAL A 50 1.68 3.29 1.45
CA VAL A 50 2.16 4.60 1.91
C VAL A 50 2.17 5.63 0.77
N VAL A 51 2.66 5.27 -0.41
CA VAL A 51 2.70 6.18 -1.57
C VAL A 51 1.29 6.60 -1.97
N VAL A 52 0.35 5.66 -2.08
CA VAL A 52 -1.05 5.97 -2.44
C VAL A 52 -1.67 6.92 -1.41
N GLN A 53 -1.42 6.68 -0.12
CA GLN A 53 -1.92 7.54 0.96
C GLN A 53 -1.34 8.95 0.89
N ILE A 54 -0.05 9.12 0.60
CA ILE A 54 0.59 10.43 0.41
C ILE A 54 -0.03 11.16 -0.79
N LEU A 55 -0.24 10.46 -1.91
CA LEU A 55 -0.85 11.02 -3.10
C LEU A 55 -2.30 11.47 -2.85
N LEU A 56 -3.06 10.69 -2.08
CA LEU A 56 -4.42 11.06 -1.66
C LEU A 56 -4.40 12.29 -0.74
N ALA A 57 -3.53 12.32 0.26
CA ALA A 57 -3.43 13.43 1.20
C ALA A 57 -3.12 14.76 0.48
N ARG A 58 -2.21 14.72 -0.51
CA ARG A 58 -1.88 15.89 -1.35
C ARG A 58 -3.04 16.38 -2.21
N ARG A 59 -3.98 15.50 -2.60
CA ARG A 59 -5.16 15.90 -3.38
C ARG A 59 -6.27 16.50 -2.51
N VAL A 60 -6.28 16.19 -1.22
CA VAL A 60 -7.33 16.61 -0.29
C VAL A 60 -7.00 17.96 0.35
N HIS A 61 -5.73 18.34 0.41
CA HIS A 61 -5.30 19.69 0.76
C HIS A 61 -5.27 20.55 -0.51
N PRO A 62 -6.20 21.51 -0.72
CA PRO A 62 -6.01 22.53 -1.73
C PRO A 62 -4.79 23.38 -1.31
N PRO A 63 -4.08 24.02 -2.26
CA PRO A 63 -3.13 25.07 -1.92
C PRO A 63 -3.91 26.25 -1.32
N GLU A 64 -4.05 26.27 0.01
CA GLU A 64 -4.38 27.47 0.77
C GLU A 64 -3.11 28.30 0.93
N ASP A 65 -2.58 28.77 -0.20
CA ASP A 65 -1.47 29.72 -0.23
C ASP A 65 -1.75 30.70 -1.38
N GLU A 66 -2.59 31.71 -1.13
CA GLU A 66 -2.37 33.05 -1.67
C GLU A 66 -2.93 34.09 -0.68
N PRO A 67 -2.10 35.04 -0.20
CA PRO A 67 -2.45 36.05 0.81
C PRO A 67 -3.35 37.18 0.29
#